data_AF-A0A930SU62-F1
#
_entry.id   AF-A0A930SU62-F1
#
_cell.length_a   1.000
_cell.length_b   1.000
_cell.length_c   1.000
_cell.angle_alpha   90.00
_cell.angle_beta   90.00
_cell.angle_gamma   90.00
#
_symmetry.space_group_name_H-M   'P 1'
#
loop_
_entity.id
_entity.type
_entity.pdbx_description
1 polymer ?
#
loop_
_entity_poly.entity_id
_entity_poly.type
_entity_poly.pdbx_seq_one_letter_code
_entity_poly.pdbx_strand_id
1 'polypeptide(L)'
;MQIVDIAEITISSGSGGNGAVAFRREAHVANGGPSGGDGGRGGSVIFEASENLQTLLDFRYKHHFKAGVGQNGGIKNMNGRKGEDLVIPVPVGTVVKDVEQDKIICDLAEPGQRFVAAKGGRGGKGNAHFANAVYQAPRFAQPGQPGLTRKLQLELKSIADIGLVGMPNAGKSSLLSVISAARPKIADYPFTTLRPNLGVISLPNGDGCIVADIPGLIEGASDGIGLGHDFLRHVERTRLLLHLVDGAAPDPIANYRTIQAELKAYPARLDNKPQVLVINKKDLLDDGDLEILLDLLKEETEAAPLLISTATREGLTELLYMLEQQLSLLPPLPRFEYEPESEADQQGHLDPVFSIEFDDGVYIVHSDSLERMLALSDLEDSRALHRFQQQLYRQGIIEALKAEGAGSGDTIRIGSLEFDYL
;
A
#
# COMPACT_ATOMS: atom_id res chain seq x y z
N MET A 1 4.40 21.93 8.60
CA MET A 1 4.12 20.95 7.53
C MET A 1 4.23 19.59 8.18
N GLN A 2 3.10 19.00 8.58
CA GLN A 2 3.04 17.75 9.34
C GLN A 2 3.42 16.58 8.43
N ILE A 3 4.37 15.75 8.85
CA ILE A 3 4.65 14.46 8.22
C ILE A 3 3.50 13.54 8.66
N VAL A 4 2.81 12.96 7.68
CA VAL A 4 1.66 12.08 7.90
C VAL A 4 2.09 10.71 7.43
N ASP A 5 2.18 9.77 8.37
CA ASP A 5 2.61 8.40 8.13
C ASP A 5 1.43 7.46 7.87
N ILE A 6 0.20 7.94 8.12
CA ILE A 6 -1.05 7.20 7.88
C ILE A 6 -2.01 8.08 7.10
N ALA A 7 -2.49 7.58 5.96
CA ALA A 7 -3.48 8.27 5.15
C ALA A 7 -4.60 7.31 4.72
N GLU A 8 -5.85 7.72 4.92
CA GLU A 8 -7.00 7.01 4.38
C GLU A 8 -7.43 7.62 3.05
N ILE A 9 -7.59 6.76 2.06
CA ILE A 9 -8.02 7.13 0.72
C ILE A 9 -9.12 6.20 0.22
N THR A 10 -9.91 6.70 -0.71
CA THR A 10 -10.87 5.92 -1.48
C THR A 10 -10.41 5.87 -2.92
N ILE A 11 -10.22 4.66 -3.44
CA ILE A 11 -9.88 4.43 -4.84
C ILE A 11 -11.10 3.88 -5.58
N SER A 12 -11.29 4.32 -6.82
CA SER A 12 -12.33 3.83 -7.73
C SER A 12 -11.72 3.53 -9.09
N SER A 13 -11.78 2.28 -9.51
CA SER A 13 -11.43 1.89 -10.88
C SER A 13 -12.51 2.35 -11.87
N GLY A 14 -12.14 2.41 -13.15
CA GLY A 14 -13.06 2.76 -14.22
C GLY A 14 -14.06 1.65 -14.49
N SER A 15 -15.32 1.99 -14.72
CA SER A 15 -16.30 1.06 -15.27
C SER A 15 -15.97 0.71 -16.72
N GLY A 16 -16.32 -0.50 -17.14
CA GLY A 16 -16.29 -0.88 -18.54
C GLY A 16 -17.38 -0.16 -19.33
N GLY A 17 -17.09 0.14 -20.60
CA GLY A 17 -18.09 0.68 -21.53
C GLY A 17 -19.12 -0.38 -21.91
N ASN A 18 -20.32 0.06 -22.30
CA ASN A 18 -21.38 -0.82 -22.77
C ASN A 18 -21.15 -1.28 -24.20
N GLY A 19 -21.53 -2.52 -24.51
CA GLY A 19 -21.65 -2.96 -25.90
C GLY A 19 -22.79 -2.25 -26.60
N ALA A 20 -22.64 -1.95 -27.89
CA ALA A 20 -23.68 -1.32 -28.69
C ALA A 20 -24.61 -2.33 -29.34
N VAL A 21 -25.88 -1.92 -29.52
CA VAL A 21 -26.81 -2.59 -30.44
C VAL A 21 -26.92 -1.72 -31.68
N ALA A 22 -26.37 -2.19 -32.80
CA ALA A 22 -26.48 -1.50 -34.08
C ALA A 22 -26.68 -2.48 -35.24
N PHE A 23 -27.14 -1.97 -36.37
CA PHE A 23 -27.36 -2.72 -37.60
C PHE A 23 -26.81 -1.93 -38.79
N ARG A 24 -26.33 -2.62 -39.82
CA ARG A 24 -25.89 -1.97 -41.07
C ARG A 24 -27.08 -1.32 -41.77
N ARG A 25 -26.87 -0.13 -42.31
CA ARG A 25 -27.84 0.58 -43.16
C ARG A 25 -27.16 0.97 -44.46
N GLU A 26 -27.63 0.39 -45.55
CA GLU A 26 -27.11 0.58 -46.90
C GLU A 26 -28.28 0.84 -47.84
N ALA A 27 -28.10 1.78 -48.78
CA ALA A 27 -29.09 1.96 -49.84
C ALA A 27 -29.17 0.63 -50.61
N HIS A 28 -30.37 0.03 -50.70
CA HIS A 28 -30.67 -1.27 -51.32
C HIS A 28 -30.54 -2.54 -50.44
N VAL A 29 -30.25 -2.42 -49.14
CA VAL A 29 -30.32 -3.58 -48.20
C VAL A 29 -31.42 -3.34 -47.17
N ALA A 30 -32.51 -4.10 -47.25
CA ALA A 30 -33.68 -3.91 -46.38
C ALA A 30 -33.38 -4.20 -44.90
N ASN A 31 -32.64 -5.28 -44.60
CA ASN A 31 -32.23 -5.66 -43.24
C ASN A 31 -30.73 -5.95 -43.22
N GLY A 32 -29.93 -4.96 -42.84
CA GLY A 32 -28.50 -5.15 -42.65
C GLY A 32 -28.18 -5.97 -41.40
N GLY A 33 -27.11 -6.76 -41.45
CA GLY A 33 -26.63 -7.54 -40.31
C GLY A 33 -26.22 -6.68 -39.10
N PRO A 34 -26.04 -7.29 -37.92
CA PRO A 34 -25.64 -6.59 -36.71
C PRO A 34 -24.28 -5.91 -36.88
N SER A 35 -24.14 -4.72 -36.30
CA SER A 35 -22.96 -3.86 -36.45
C SER A 35 -22.59 -3.08 -35.18
N GLY A 36 -23.05 -3.52 -34.03
CA GLY A 36 -22.69 -2.91 -32.74
C GLY A 36 -21.34 -3.42 -32.26
N GLY A 37 -20.42 -2.49 -31.99
CA GLY A 37 -19.11 -2.80 -31.42
C GLY A 37 -19.15 -3.02 -29.91
N ASP A 38 -18.04 -3.52 -29.38
CA ASP A 38 -17.83 -3.77 -27.96
C ASP A 38 -17.47 -2.50 -27.20
N GLY A 39 -17.83 -2.44 -25.93
CA GLY A 39 -17.34 -1.42 -25.01
C GLY A 39 -15.88 -1.64 -24.63
N GLY A 40 -15.16 -0.55 -24.38
CA GLY A 40 -13.79 -0.58 -23.89
C GLY A 40 -13.71 -0.99 -22.42
N ARG A 41 -12.59 -1.56 -22.01
CA ARG A 41 -12.31 -1.86 -20.59
C ARG A 41 -12.10 -0.56 -19.81
N GLY A 42 -12.56 -0.50 -18.56
CA GLY A 42 -12.23 0.60 -17.65
C GLY A 42 -10.75 0.61 -17.26
N GLY A 43 -10.26 1.76 -16.83
CA GLY A 43 -8.90 1.92 -16.30
C GLY A 43 -8.77 1.32 -14.90
N SER A 44 -7.61 0.76 -14.60
CA SER A 44 -7.27 0.26 -13.27
C SER A 44 -6.63 1.35 -12.40
N VAL A 45 -6.68 1.20 -11.09
CA VAL A 45 -5.89 1.99 -10.14
C VAL A 45 -4.67 1.17 -9.72
N ILE A 46 -3.50 1.76 -9.84
CA ILE A 46 -2.21 1.11 -9.64
C ILE A 46 -1.40 1.95 -8.65
N PHE A 47 -0.88 1.36 -7.58
CA PHE A 47 0.15 2.00 -6.78
C PHE A 47 1.53 1.73 -7.37
N GLU A 48 2.40 2.72 -7.31
CA GLU A 48 3.81 2.61 -7.72
C GLU A 48 4.70 3.16 -6.62
N ALA A 49 5.64 2.34 -6.13
CA ALA A 49 6.63 2.75 -5.16
C ALA A 49 7.65 3.70 -5.84
N SER A 50 7.82 4.90 -5.30
CA SER A 50 8.69 5.94 -5.84
C SER A 50 9.68 6.42 -4.79
N GLU A 51 10.97 6.42 -5.13
CA GLU A 51 12.05 6.96 -4.29
C GLU A 51 11.98 8.48 -4.14
N ASN A 52 11.31 9.15 -5.09
CA ASN A 52 11.15 10.60 -5.07
C ASN A 52 10.12 11.08 -4.03
N LEU A 53 9.36 10.15 -3.44
CA LEU A 53 8.35 10.45 -2.42
C LEU A 53 8.79 9.89 -1.08
N GLN A 54 8.72 10.74 -0.06
CA GLN A 54 9.16 10.40 1.30
C GLN A 54 8.03 10.46 2.34
N THR A 55 6.86 10.98 1.98
CA THR A 55 5.73 11.18 2.92
C THR A 55 4.39 10.88 2.25
N LEU A 56 3.36 10.54 3.04
CA LEU A 56 1.99 10.37 2.55
C LEU A 56 1.15 11.67 2.63
N LEU A 57 1.79 12.83 2.78
CA LEU A 57 1.10 14.11 3.00
C LEU A 57 0.11 14.46 1.88
N ASP A 58 0.44 14.14 0.63
CA ASP A 58 -0.40 14.44 -0.54
C ASP A 58 -1.77 13.75 -0.46
N PHE A 59 -1.83 12.57 0.17
CA PHE A 59 -3.05 11.79 0.38
C PHE A 59 -3.98 12.38 1.44
N ARG A 60 -3.49 13.31 2.27
CA ARG A 60 -4.31 14.03 3.23
C ARG A 60 -5.10 15.17 2.60
N TYR A 61 -4.64 15.72 1.48
CA TYR A 61 -5.37 16.76 0.76
C TYR A 61 -6.26 16.16 -0.32
N LYS A 62 -5.86 15.01 -0.88
CA LYS A 62 -6.60 14.29 -1.90
C LYS A 62 -6.95 12.88 -1.42
N HIS A 63 -8.20 12.70 -1.03
CA HIS A 63 -8.72 11.42 -0.54
C HIS A 63 -9.38 10.54 -1.59
N HIS A 64 -9.73 11.09 -2.76
CA HIS A 64 -10.46 10.36 -3.80
C HIS A 64 -9.65 10.25 -5.09
N PHE A 65 -9.46 9.03 -5.56
CA PHE A 65 -8.71 8.70 -6.76
C PHE A 65 -9.56 7.85 -7.69
N LYS A 66 -9.78 8.32 -8.92
CA LYS A 66 -10.66 7.65 -9.88
C LYS A 66 -9.98 7.46 -11.22
N ALA A 67 -9.95 6.22 -11.71
CA ALA A 67 -9.44 5.89 -13.04
C ALA A 67 -10.46 6.18 -14.16
N GLY A 68 -9.99 6.23 -15.41
CA GLY A 68 -10.82 6.55 -16.57
C GLY A 68 -11.85 5.46 -16.89
N VAL A 69 -13.05 5.85 -17.31
CA VAL A 69 -14.12 4.94 -17.72
C VAL A 69 -13.89 4.45 -19.15
N GLY A 70 -14.20 3.18 -19.43
CA GLY A 70 -14.16 2.63 -20.79
C GLY A 70 -15.26 3.24 -21.67
N GLN A 71 -14.95 3.56 -22.93
CA GLN A 71 -15.95 4.11 -23.83
C GLN A 71 -16.93 3.04 -24.30
N ASN A 72 -18.16 3.42 -24.58
CA ASN A 72 -19.16 2.51 -25.16
C ASN A 72 -18.75 2.09 -26.57
N GLY A 73 -19.22 0.91 -26.99
CA GLY A 73 -19.19 0.50 -28.38
C GLY A 73 -19.99 1.46 -29.25
N GLY A 74 -19.61 1.55 -30.50
CA GLY A 74 -20.24 2.38 -31.52
C GLY A 74 -20.94 1.56 -32.60
N ILE A 75 -21.48 2.27 -33.58
CA ILE A 75 -21.97 1.68 -34.83
C ILE A 75 -20.82 1.16 -35.70
N LYS A 76 -21.13 0.39 -36.74
CA LYS A 76 -20.16 -0.08 -37.74
C LYS A 76 -19.01 -0.92 -37.13
N ASN A 77 -19.31 -1.74 -36.13
CA ASN A 77 -18.36 -2.56 -35.38
C ASN A 77 -17.22 -1.73 -34.74
N MET A 78 -17.48 -0.46 -34.42
CA MET A 78 -16.48 0.38 -33.74
C MET A 78 -16.44 0.03 -32.27
N ASN A 79 -15.31 -0.51 -31.82
CA ASN A 79 -15.11 -0.81 -30.40
C ASN A 79 -14.74 0.45 -29.62
N GLY A 80 -15.20 0.52 -28.37
CA GLY A 80 -14.90 1.60 -27.44
C GLY A 80 -13.45 1.56 -26.97
N ARG A 81 -12.86 2.74 -26.76
CA ARG A 81 -11.50 2.89 -26.22
C ARG A 81 -11.43 2.46 -24.76
N LYS A 82 -10.26 1.92 -24.37
CA LYS A 82 -9.93 1.63 -22.98
C LYS A 82 -9.89 2.93 -22.17
N GLY A 83 -10.39 2.91 -20.94
CA GLY A 83 -10.19 3.97 -19.96
C GLY A 83 -8.73 4.07 -19.53
N GLU A 84 -8.28 5.28 -19.21
CA GLU A 84 -6.92 5.54 -18.75
C GLU A 84 -6.71 4.97 -17.34
N ASP A 85 -5.61 4.23 -17.16
CA ASP A 85 -5.21 3.72 -15.84
C ASP A 85 -4.72 4.89 -14.98
N LEU A 86 -4.98 4.84 -13.67
CA LEU A 86 -4.50 5.82 -12.72
C LEU A 86 -3.34 5.22 -11.92
N VAL A 87 -2.14 5.76 -12.12
CA VAL A 87 -0.97 5.44 -11.32
C VAL A 87 -0.88 6.42 -10.16
N ILE A 88 -0.84 5.88 -8.94
CA ILE A 88 -0.72 6.61 -7.70
C ILE A 88 0.69 6.35 -7.14
N PRO A 89 1.62 7.32 -7.24
CA PRO A 89 2.94 7.15 -6.69
C PRO A 89 2.89 7.25 -5.15
N VAL A 90 3.54 6.33 -4.45
CA VAL A 90 3.66 6.30 -2.99
C VAL A 90 5.13 6.14 -2.58
N PRO A 91 5.52 6.58 -1.37
CA PRO A 91 6.86 6.31 -0.85
C PRO A 91 7.18 4.81 -0.78
N VAL A 92 8.45 4.47 -0.97
CA VAL A 92 8.95 3.10 -0.72
C VAL A 92 8.74 2.73 0.75
N GLY A 93 8.27 1.50 1.01
CA GLY A 93 7.89 1.02 2.34
C GLY A 93 6.45 1.34 2.74
N THR A 94 5.60 1.74 1.78
CA THR A 94 4.16 1.95 2.03
C THR A 94 3.44 0.60 2.09
N VAL A 95 2.72 0.37 3.19
CA VAL A 95 1.77 -0.73 3.36
C VAL A 95 0.39 -0.24 2.97
N VAL A 96 -0.31 -1.07 2.19
CA VAL A 96 -1.69 -0.82 1.79
C VAL A 96 -2.58 -1.83 2.50
N LYS A 97 -3.53 -1.34 3.31
CA LYS A 97 -4.49 -2.13 4.06
C LYS A 97 -5.91 -1.82 3.59
N ASP A 98 -6.73 -2.86 3.42
CA ASP A 98 -8.17 -2.69 3.19
C ASP A 98 -8.85 -2.34 4.52
N VAL A 99 -9.58 -1.23 4.55
CA VAL A 99 -10.26 -0.77 5.77
C VAL A 99 -11.48 -1.64 6.08
N GLU A 100 -12.14 -2.19 5.07
CA GLU A 100 -13.37 -2.97 5.25
C GLU A 100 -13.07 -4.42 5.65
N GLN A 101 -12.00 -5.00 5.08
CA GLN A 101 -11.60 -6.38 5.37
C GLN A 101 -10.55 -6.52 6.48
N ASP A 102 -10.04 -5.39 6.99
CA ASP A 102 -8.92 -5.31 7.96
C ASP A 102 -7.66 -6.09 7.50
N LYS A 103 -7.47 -6.27 6.19
CA LYS A 103 -6.44 -7.13 5.59
C LYS A 103 -5.36 -6.31 4.90
N ILE A 104 -4.10 -6.69 5.06
CA ILE A 104 -2.98 -6.13 4.29
C ILE A 104 -3.07 -6.66 2.87
N ILE A 105 -3.19 -5.74 1.91
CA ILE A 105 -3.36 -6.04 0.49
C ILE A 105 -1.99 -6.06 -0.21
N CYS A 106 -1.10 -5.15 0.18
CA CYS A 106 0.20 -5.01 -0.47
C CYS A 106 1.24 -4.34 0.44
N ASP A 107 2.48 -4.75 0.25
CA ASP A 107 3.69 -4.13 0.80
C ASP A 107 4.57 -3.64 -0.35
N LEU A 108 4.70 -2.32 -0.51
CA LEU A 108 5.46 -1.67 -1.58
C LEU A 108 6.89 -1.37 -1.11
N ALA A 109 7.69 -2.41 -0.94
CA ALA A 109 9.02 -2.34 -0.32
C ALA A 109 10.15 -2.02 -1.31
N GLU A 110 9.94 -2.22 -2.62
CA GLU A 110 10.98 -2.01 -3.65
C GLU A 110 10.71 -0.79 -4.53
N PRO A 111 11.75 -0.01 -4.90
CA PRO A 111 11.63 1.05 -5.89
C PRO A 111 11.01 0.57 -7.20
N GLY A 112 10.02 1.31 -7.71
CA GLY A 112 9.32 0.98 -8.95
C GLY A 112 8.36 -0.22 -8.85
N GLN A 113 8.21 -0.83 -7.68
CA GLN A 113 7.24 -1.90 -7.47
C GLN A 113 5.83 -1.39 -7.74
N ARG A 114 5.07 -2.15 -8.55
CA ARG A 114 3.71 -1.81 -8.95
C ARG A 114 2.71 -2.81 -8.40
N PHE A 115 1.59 -2.30 -7.91
CA PHE A 115 0.49 -3.11 -7.42
C PHE A 115 -0.86 -2.62 -7.95
N VAL A 116 -1.65 -3.51 -8.54
CA VAL A 116 -2.99 -3.18 -9.05
C VAL A 116 -4.00 -3.26 -7.91
N ALA A 117 -4.28 -2.13 -7.27
CA ALA A 117 -5.17 -2.06 -6.11
C ALA A 117 -6.66 -2.14 -6.46
N ALA A 118 -7.05 -1.71 -7.67
CA ALA A 118 -8.41 -1.92 -8.17
C ALA A 118 -8.40 -2.14 -9.70
N LYS A 119 -8.84 -3.32 -10.14
CA LYS A 119 -8.92 -3.65 -11.58
C LYS A 119 -10.09 -2.93 -12.25
N GLY A 120 -9.84 -2.33 -13.41
CA GLY A 120 -10.88 -1.73 -14.24
C GLY A 120 -11.88 -2.75 -14.79
N GLY A 121 -13.16 -2.36 -14.77
CA GLY A 121 -14.28 -3.20 -15.18
C GLY A 121 -14.19 -3.64 -16.65
N ARG A 122 -14.62 -4.88 -16.92
CA ARG A 122 -14.64 -5.44 -18.28
C ARG A 122 -15.63 -4.67 -19.18
N GLY A 123 -15.23 -4.44 -20.43
CA GLY A 123 -16.12 -3.90 -21.46
C GLY A 123 -17.25 -4.87 -21.84
N GLY A 124 -18.41 -4.33 -22.16
CA GLY A 124 -19.58 -5.09 -22.59
C GLY A 124 -19.52 -5.47 -24.07
N LYS A 125 -19.98 -6.67 -24.42
CA LYS A 125 -20.01 -7.14 -25.80
C LYS A 125 -21.17 -6.55 -26.60
N GLY A 126 -20.90 -6.07 -27.81
CA GLY A 126 -21.91 -5.56 -28.75
C GLY A 126 -22.77 -6.67 -29.35
N ASN A 127 -23.86 -6.29 -30.03
CA ASN A 127 -24.78 -7.26 -30.61
C ASN A 127 -24.17 -8.10 -31.75
N ALA A 128 -23.12 -7.59 -32.42
CA ALA A 128 -22.38 -8.34 -33.42
C ALA A 128 -21.69 -9.58 -32.85
N HIS A 129 -21.25 -9.53 -31.57
CA HIS A 129 -20.60 -10.65 -30.88
C HIS A 129 -21.54 -11.83 -30.58
N PHE A 130 -22.85 -11.59 -30.55
CA PHE A 130 -23.86 -12.62 -30.26
C PHE A 130 -24.49 -13.21 -31.53
N ALA A 131 -24.06 -12.77 -32.71
CA ALA A 131 -24.59 -13.24 -33.97
C ALA A 131 -24.13 -14.68 -34.24
N ASN A 132 -25.07 -15.61 -34.41
CA ASN A 132 -24.80 -17.00 -34.76
C ASN A 132 -25.85 -17.54 -35.74
N ALA A 133 -25.74 -18.80 -36.14
CA ALA A 133 -26.63 -19.42 -37.13
C ALA A 133 -28.12 -19.36 -36.73
N VAL A 134 -28.42 -19.33 -35.43
CA VAL A 134 -29.77 -19.28 -34.86
C VAL A 134 -30.21 -17.83 -34.63
N TYR A 135 -29.33 -16.98 -34.13
CA TYR A 135 -29.56 -15.56 -33.83
C TYR A 135 -28.81 -14.68 -34.82
N GLN A 136 -29.35 -14.55 -36.03
CA GLN A 136 -28.69 -13.77 -37.10
C GLN A 136 -28.74 -12.25 -36.89
N ALA A 137 -29.72 -11.75 -36.11
CA ALA A 137 -29.88 -10.32 -35.82
C ALA A 137 -30.17 -10.07 -34.32
N PRO A 138 -29.19 -10.28 -33.42
CA PRO A 138 -29.37 -10.02 -31.99
C PRO A 138 -29.70 -8.56 -31.74
N ARG A 139 -30.74 -8.31 -30.93
CA ARG A 139 -31.20 -6.97 -30.53
C ARG A 139 -30.77 -6.60 -29.11
N PHE A 140 -29.80 -7.31 -28.56
CA PHE A 140 -29.28 -7.12 -27.22
C PHE A 140 -27.75 -7.00 -27.26
N ALA A 141 -27.20 -6.32 -26.27
CA ALA A 141 -25.77 -6.21 -26.02
C ALA A 141 -25.52 -6.43 -24.53
N GLN A 142 -24.30 -6.81 -24.18
CA GLN A 142 -23.88 -6.96 -22.80
C GLN A 142 -23.45 -5.59 -22.25
N PRO A 143 -23.90 -5.20 -21.05
CA PRO A 143 -23.43 -3.97 -20.39
C PRO A 143 -21.98 -4.13 -19.93
N GLY A 144 -21.28 -3.01 -19.77
CA GLY A 144 -19.97 -2.99 -19.14
C GLY A 144 -20.05 -3.34 -17.66
N GLN A 145 -19.01 -3.97 -17.13
CA GLN A 145 -18.92 -4.27 -15.71
C GLN A 145 -18.64 -2.97 -14.93
N PRO A 146 -19.30 -2.74 -13.78
CA PRO A 146 -18.99 -1.60 -12.93
C PRO A 146 -17.54 -1.67 -12.43
N GLY A 147 -16.94 -0.50 -12.20
CA GLY A 147 -15.64 -0.41 -11.55
C GLY A 147 -15.72 -0.75 -10.06
N LEU A 148 -14.65 -1.33 -9.53
CA LEU A 148 -14.46 -1.58 -8.11
C LEU A 148 -14.11 -0.29 -7.36
N THR A 149 -14.68 -0.10 -6.17
CA THR A 149 -14.30 0.96 -5.22
C THR A 149 -13.85 0.32 -3.92
N ARG A 150 -12.72 0.77 -3.38
CA ARG A 150 -12.16 0.29 -2.09
C ARG A 150 -11.75 1.48 -1.22
N LYS A 151 -11.92 1.33 0.09
CA LYS A 151 -11.36 2.24 1.10
C LYS A 151 -10.07 1.63 1.64
N LEU A 152 -8.99 2.36 1.47
CA LEU A 152 -7.65 1.88 1.78
C LEU A 152 -7.00 2.79 2.82
N GLN A 153 -6.29 2.17 3.75
CA GLN A 153 -5.38 2.85 4.66
C GLN A 153 -3.94 2.60 4.17
N LEU A 154 -3.24 3.69 3.90
CA LEU A 154 -1.82 3.70 3.59
C LEU A 154 -1.04 3.96 4.87
N GLU A 155 -0.07 3.11 5.18
CA GLU A 155 0.81 3.28 6.33
C GLU A 155 2.27 3.21 5.86
N LEU A 156 3.06 4.22 6.19
CA LEU A 156 4.49 4.25 5.89
C LEU A 156 5.28 3.57 7.01
N LYS A 157 6.00 2.49 6.70
CA LYS A 157 6.70 1.65 7.70
C LYS A 157 7.88 2.31 8.43
N SER A 158 8.47 3.37 7.87
CA SER A 158 9.69 3.98 8.40
C SER A 158 9.46 5.45 8.73
N ILE A 159 9.71 5.81 10.00
CA ILE A 159 9.79 7.22 10.42
C ILE A 159 11.17 7.80 10.10
N ALA A 160 12.24 6.99 10.14
CA ALA A 160 13.60 7.40 9.81
C ALA A 160 14.53 6.21 9.52
N ASP A 161 15.45 6.39 8.58
CA ASP A 161 16.51 5.43 8.25
C ASP A 161 17.62 5.45 9.31
N ILE A 162 17.95 6.63 9.84
CA ILE A 162 19.02 6.86 10.82
C ILE A 162 18.44 7.48 12.09
N GLY A 163 18.80 6.94 13.25
CA GLY A 163 18.49 7.53 14.56
C GLY A 163 19.70 8.18 15.21
N LEU A 164 19.62 9.46 15.59
CA LEU A 164 20.66 10.14 16.36
C LEU A 164 20.52 9.82 17.85
N VAL A 165 21.59 9.30 18.45
CA VAL A 165 21.68 9.02 19.89
C VAL A 165 22.88 9.75 20.49
N GLY A 166 22.80 10.11 21.77
CA GLY A 166 23.79 10.94 22.44
C GLY A 166 23.16 11.85 23.50
N MET A 167 24.02 12.39 24.37
CA MET A 167 23.65 13.30 25.46
C MET A 167 22.92 14.57 24.96
N PRO A 168 22.14 15.29 25.80
CA PRO A 168 21.34 16.45 25.35
C PRO A 168 22.18 17.54 24.67
N ASN A 169 23.45 17.68 25.06
CA ASN A 169 24.37 18.71 24.58
C ASN A 169 25.43 18.20 23.57
N ALA A 170 25.30 16.96 23.10
CA ALA A 170 26.19 16.37 22.10
C ALA A 170 26.07 17.03 20.71
N GLY A 171 25.08 17.89 20.53
CA GLY A 171 24.87 18.63 19.28
C GLY A 171 24.01 17.88 18.25
N LYS A 172 23.13 16.96 18.68
CA LYS A 172 22.23 16.18 17.79
C LYS A 172 21.35 17.08 16.93
N SER A 173 20.58 17.98 17.54
CA SER A 173 19.71 18.91 16.81
C SER A 173 20.51 19.85 15.91
N SER A 174 21.68 20.31 16.39
CA SER A 174 22.60 21.14 15.59
C SER A 174 23.11 20.38 14.37
N LEU A 175 23.55 19.13 14.53
CA LEU A 175 24.02 18.30 13.43
C LEU A 175 22.91 18.13 12.41
N LEU A 176 21.73 17.67 12.85
CA LEU A 176 20.55 17.47 12.01
C LEU A 176 20.21 18.74 11.21
N SER A 177 20.28 19.92 11.85
CA SER A 177 19.99 21.19 11.18
C SER A 177 21.00 21.58 10.10
N VAL A 178 22.25 21.14 10.21
CA VAL A 178 23.32 21.46 9.27
C VAL A 178 23.36 20.47 8.11
N ILE A 179 23.13 19.18 8.35
CA ILE A 179 23.19 18.14 7.31
C ILE A 179 21.88 17.99 6.54
N SER A 180 20.77 18.51 7.06
CA SER A 180 19.47 18.40 6.41
C SER A 180 19.32 19.39 5.26
N ALA A 181 18.95 18.88 4.07
CA ALA A 181 18.70 19.66 2.87
C ALA A 181 17.47 20.58 3.02
N ALA A 182 16.57 20.26 3.94
CA ALA A 182 15.45 21.11 4.37
C ALA A 182 15.58 21.46 5.87
N ARG A 183 14.98 22.57 6.33
CA ARG A 183 14.94 22.84 7.78
C ARG A 183 14.28 21.66 8.51
N PRO A 184 14.90 21.14 9.60
CA PRO A 184 14.31 20.06 10.37
C PRO A 184 12.89 20.43 10.79
N LYS A 185 11.96 19.50 10.58
CA LYS A 185 10.55 19.70 10.95
C LYS A 185 10.30 18.99 12.26
N ILE A 186 9.72 19.73 13.21
CA ILE A 186 9.14 19.16 14.41
C ILE A 186 7.90 18.38 13.95
N ALA A 187 7.91 17.07 14.16
CA ALA A 187 6.83 16.19 13.74
C ALA A 187 5.88 15.91 14.91
N ASP A 188 4.58 16.12 14.66
CA ASP A 188 3.52 16.00 15.65
C ASP A 188 2.79 14.67 15.45
N TYR A 189 3.36 13.60 16.00
CA TYR A 189 2.79 12.28 15.88
C TYR A 189 1.69 12.05 16.94
N PRO A 190 0.53 11.47 16.57
CA PRO A 190 -0.58 11.24 17.51
C PRO A 190 -0.23 10.33 18.70
N PHE A 191 0.87 9.58 18.59
CA PHE A 191 1.30 8.54 19.52
C PHE A 191 2.60 8.89 20.28
N THR A 192 3.13 10.11 20.12
CA THR A 192 4.37 10.53 20.78
C THR A 192 4.09 11.56 21.87
N THR A 193 4.56 11.32 23.09
CA THR A 193 4.55 12.33 24.18
C THR A 193 5.61 13.42 23.98
N LEU A 194 6.68 13.11 23.23
CA LEU A 194 7.74 14.05 22.82
C LEU A 194 7.81 14.13 21.30
N ARG A 195 7.86 15.34 20.74
CA ARG A 195 7.93 15.58 19.29
C ARG A 195 9.36 15.37 18.80
N PRO A 196 9.68 14.33 17.99
CA PRO A 196 11.02 14.16 17.45
C PRO A 196 11.32 15.22 16.38
N ASN A 197 12.60 15.59 16.28
CA ASN A 197 13.07 16.41 15.17
C ASN A 197 13.46 15.49 14.01
N LEU A 198 12.83 15.68 12.85
CA LEU A 198 13.16 14.95 11.63
C LEU A 198 13.87 15.86 10.64
N GLY A 199 14.91 15.35 10.01
CA GLY A 199 15.64 15.98 8.92
C GLY A 199 15.74 15.05 7.71
N VAL A 200 15.71 15.64 6.52
CA VAL A 200 15.94 14.91 5.27
C VAL A 200 17.33 15.29 4.80
N ILE A 201 18.23 14.33 4.74
CA ILE A 201 19.61 14.53 4.25
C ILE A 201 19.73 14.00 2.83
N SER A 202 20.58 14.63 2.04
CA SER A 202 20.96 14.11 0.72
C SER A 202 22.29 13.37 0.85
N LEU A 203 22.28 12.09 0.51
CA LEU A 203 23.49 11.28 0.44
C LEU A 203 24.29 11.62 -0.83
N PRO A 204 25.61 11.36 -0.87
CA PRO A 204 26.46 11.66 -2.03
C PRO A 204 25.99 11.05 -3.36
N ASN A 205 25.36 9.88 -3.33
CA ASN A 205 24.74 9.24 -4.49
C ASN A 205 23.48 9.95 -5.04
N GLY A 206 22.96 10.94 -4.32
CA GLY A 206 21.74 11.67 -4.66
C GLY A 206 20.47 11.16 -3.95
N ASP A 207 20.56 10.07 -3.21
CA ASP A 207 19.43 9.49 -2.49
C ASP A 207 19.07 10.36 -1.28
N GLY A 208 17.77 10.46 -1.01
CA GLY A 208 17.26 11.09 0.20
C GLY A 208 17.19 10.09 1.36
N CYS A 209 17.71 10.46 2.51
CA CYS A 209 17.68 9.66 3.73
C CYS A 209 16.99 10.44 4.84
N ILE A 210 16.11 9.78 5.62
CA ILE A 210 15.43 10.42 6.74
C ILE A 210 16.22 10.16 8.03
N VAL A 211 16.54 11.23 8.75
CA VAL A 211 17.26 11.17 10.02
C VAL A 211 16.35 11.69 11.13
N ALA A 212 16.20 10.90 12.18
CA ALA A 212 15.48 11.28 13.38
C ALA A 212 16.43 11.60 14.53
N ASP A 213 16.26 12.76 15.15
CA ASP A 213 16.76 12.98 16.51
C ASP A 213 15.88 12.18 17.47
N ILE A 214 16.50 11.32 18.29
CA ILE A 214 15.80 10.54 19.31
C ILE A 214 15.94 11.31 20.63
N PRO A 215 14.96 12.18 20.97
CA PRO A 215 14.91 12.79 22.29
C PRO A 215 14.66 11.72 23.36
N GLY A 216 15.32 11.85 24.51
CA GLY A 216 14.84 11.21 25.74
C GLY A 216 15.21 9.72 25.96
N LEU A 217 16.41 9.26 25.62
CA LEU A 217 16.96 8.09 26.35
C LEU A 217 17.29 8.41 27.83
N ILE A 218 17.27 9.70 28.18
CA ILE A 218 18.06 10.32 29.25
C ILE A 218 17.23 10.77 30.45
N GLU A 219 15.89 10.70 30.38
CA GLU A 219 15.02 11.07 31.51
C GLU A 219 13.85 10.07 31.64
N GLY A 220 13.95 9.14 32.59
CA GLY A 220 12.79 8.36 33.08
C GLY A 220 12.42 7.07 32.34
N ALA A 221 13.23 6.61 31.37
CA ALA A 221 12.99 5.33 30.68
C ALA A 221 13.01 4.12 31.65
N SER A 222 13.78 4.21 32.73
CA SER A 222 13.85 3.20 33.81
C SER A 222 12.77 3.34 34.89
N ASP A 223 12.11 4.49 35.02
CA ASP A 223 11.10 4.76 36.07
C ASP A 223 9.64 4.58 35.61
N GLY A 224 9.42 4.09 34.38
CA GLY A 224 8.07 3.81 33.87
C GLY A 224 7.21 5.05 33.62
N ILE A 225 7.80 6.24 33.60
CA ILE A 225 7.08 7.50 33.38
C ILE A 225 7.05 7.82 31.89
N GLY A 226 6.06 7.28 31.18
CA GLY A 226 5.40 7.96 30.06
C GLY A 226 6.17 8.25 28.77
N LEU A 227 7.37 7.72 28.55
CA LEU A 227 7.90 7.59 27.20
C LEU A 227 7.14 6.45 26.52
N GLY A 228 6.14 6.80 25.71
CA GLY A 228 5.22 5.84 25.11
C GLY A 228 5.97 4.69 24.44
N HIS A 229 5.60 3.46 24.79
CA HIS A 229 6.09 2.22 24.18
C HIS A 229 6.06 2.29 22.63
N ASP A 230 5.12 3.07 22.09
CA ASP A 230 5.00 3.35 20.67
C ASP A 230 6.15 4.20 20.12
N PHE A 231 6.55 5.33 20.73
CA PHE A 231 7.68 6.16 20.25
C PHE A 231 8.97 5.33 20.10
N LEU A 232 9.23 4.48 21.09
CA LEU A 232 10.44 3.67 21.12
C LEU A 232 10.37 2.51 20.11
N ARG A 233 9.18 1.98 19.81
CA ARG A 233 8.95 1.08 18.65
C ARG A 233 9.29 1.75 17.31
N HIS A 234 9.29 3.08 17.21
CA HIS A 234 9.73 3.78 16.00
C HIS A 234 11.25 3.91 15.93
N VAL A 235 11.92 4.07 17.07
CA VAL A 235 13.39 3.98 17.18
C VAL A 235 13.89 2.58 16.85
N GLU A 236 13.15 1.53 17.23
CA GLU A 236 13.41 0.14 16.84
C GLU A 236 13.38 -0.08 15.32
N ARG A 237 12.77 0.82 14.54
CA ARG A 237 12.67 0.72 13.08
C ARG A 237 13.76 1.47 12.32
N THR A 238 14.61 2.23 13.00
CA THR A 238 15.80 2.81 12.35
C THR A 238 16.74 1.70 11.89
N ARG A 239 17.35 1.86 10.72
CA ARG A 239 18.26 0.87 10.16
C ARG A 239 19.66 1.01 10.79
N LEU A 240 20.04 2.24 11.09
CA LEU A 240 21.35 2.61 11.61
C LEU A 240 21.20 3.59 12.79
N LEU A 241 22.09 3.50 13.77
CA LEU A 241 22.22 4.50 14.83
C LEU A 241 23.47 5.35 14.60
N LEU A 242 23.34 6.66 14.72
CA LEU A 242 24.46 7.60 14.73
C LEU A 242 24.67 8.08 16.16
N HIS A 243 25.75 7.60 16.79
CA HIS A 243 26.07 7.90 18.17
C HIS A 243 26.98 9.12 18.25
N LEU A 244 26.43 10.26 18.68
CA LEU A 244 27.18 11.49 18.89
C LEU A 244 27.70 11.57 20.33
N VAL A 245 29.01 11.75 20.45
CA VAL A 245 29.71 12.04 21.70
C VAL A 245 30.23 13.47 21.64
N ASP A 246 30.01 14.24 22.70
CA ASP A 246 30.60 15.57 22.86
C ASP A 246 32.07 15.43 23.27
N GLY A 247 32.99 15.73 22.36
CA GLY A 247 34.42 15.62 22.64
C GLY A 247 34.91 16.62 23.69
N ALA A 248 34.26 17.79 23.79
CA ALA A 248 34.63 18.84 24.73
C ALA A 248 33.92 18.73 26.09
N ALA A 249 33.18 17.63 26.32
CA ALA A 249 32.55 17.39 27.60
C ALA A 249 33.59 17.09 28.70
N PRO A 250 33.28 17.32 29.98
CA PRO A 250 34.20 17.00 31.08
C PRO A 250 34.62 15.53 31.15
N ASP A 251 33.73 14.62 30.76
CA ASP A 251 34.03 13.18 30.65
C ASP A 251 33.27 12.57 29.45
N PRO A 252 33.86 12.62 28.24
CA PRO A 252 33.24 12.08 27.04
C PRO A 252 33.07 10.55 27.08
N ILE A 253 33.95 9.85 27.79
CA ILE A 253 33.93 8.39 27.91
C ILE A 253 32.78 7.95 28.82
N ALA A 254 32.57 8.62 29.95
CA ALA A 254 31.41 8.35 30.80
C ALA A 254 30.10 8.61 30.05
N ASN A 255 30.03 9.65 29.23
CA ASN A 255 28.87 9.92 28.39
C ASN A 255 28.61 8.77 27.39
N TYR A 256 29.66 8.30 26.70
CA TYR A 256 29.57 7.14 25.81
C TYR A 256 29.06 5.89 26.55
N ARG A 257 29.67 5.56 27.70
CA ARG A 257 29.27 4.40 28.53
C ARG A 257 27.83 4.49 29.01
N THR A 258 27.37 5.69 29.37
CA THR A 258 25.99 5.94 29.81
C THR A 258 24.99 5.62 28.69
N ILE A 259 25.20 6.15 27.50
CA ILE A 259 24.33 5.87 26.35
C ILE A 259 24.38 4.39 25.97
N GLN A 260 25.55 3.74 26.01
CA GLN A 260 25.65 2.30 25.74
C GLN A 260 24.89 1.45 26.78
N ALA A 261 24.94 1.83 28.06
CA ALA A 261 24.19 1.15 29.10
C ALA A 261 22.67 1.31 28.90
N GLU A 262 22.22 2.49 28.48
CA GLU A 262 20.82 2.75 28.14
C GLU A 262 20.36 1.92 26.94
N LEU A 263 21.15 1.85 25.86
CA LEU A 263 20.85 1.03 24.68
C LEU A 263 20.76 -0.46 25.02
N LYS A 264 21.62 -0.96 25.93
CA LYS A 264 21.62 -2.35 26.43
C LYS A 264 20.46 -2.67 27.37
N ALA A 265 20.06 -1.71 28.21
CA ALA A 265 18.95 -1.88 29.15
C ALA A 265 17.60 -1.96 28.43
N TYR A 266 17.54 -1.57 27.16
CA TYR A 266 16.32 -1.50 26.40
C TYR A 266 15.83 -2.88 25.89
N PRO A 267 14.53 -3.23 26.02
CA PRO A 267 14.00 -4.56 25.70
C PRO A 267 14.25 -5.06 24.28
N ALA A 268 14.32 -4.16 23.30
CA ALA A 268 14.56 -4.50 21.90
C ALA A 268 16.05 -4.66 21.54
N ARG A 269 16.96 -4.57 22.51
CA ARG A 269 18.42 -4.69 22.31
C ARG A 269 18.94 -3.80 21.18
N LEU A 270 18.72 -2.49 21.34
CA LEU A 270 19.19 -1.48 20.37
C LEU A 270 20.71 -1.45 20.26
N ASP A 271 21.43 -2.00 21.24
CA ASP A 271 22.87 -2.19 21.23
C ASP A 271 23.35 -3.10 20.08
N ASN A 272 22.51 -4.03 19.61
CA ASN A 272 22.84 -4.89 18.47
C ASN A 272 22.72 -4.19 17.11
N LYS A 273 22.12 -2.98 17.07
CA LYS A 273 22.01 -2.26 15.81
C LYS A 273 23.38 -1.76 15.36
N PRO A 274 23.65 -1.74 14.06
CA PRO A 274 24.83 -1.10 13.50
C PRO A 274 24.88 0.37 13.95
N GLN A 275 26.06 0.77 14.44
CA GLN A 275 26.31 2.07 15.04
C GLN A 275 27.49 2.74 14.33
N VAL A 276 27.32 4.00 13.94
CA VAL A 276 28.43 4.87 13.55
C VAL A 276 28.74 5.78 14.74
N LEU A 277 29.96 5.70 15.26
CA LEU A 277 30.43 6.54 16.36
C LEU A 277 31.00 7.86 15.82
N VAL A 278 30.54 8.97 16.38
CA VAL A 278 30.94 10.32 15.97
C VAL A 278 31.33 11.13 17.19
N ILE A 279 32.53 11.72 17.16
CA ILE A 279 32.96 12.71 18.15
C ILE A 279 32.71 14.09 17.54
N ASN A 280 31.82 14.86 18.17
CA ASN A 280 31.47 16.21 17.78
C ASN A 280 32.25 17.24 18.60
N LYS A 281 32.27 18.49 18.10
CA LYS A 281 33.00 19.64 18.67
C LYS A 281 34.53 19.47 18.65
N LYS A 282 35.05 18.84 17.60
CA LYS A 282 36.50 18.73 17.35
C LYS A 282 37.22 20.08 17.41
N ASP A 283 36.55 21.16 17.02
CA ASP A 283 37.07 22.53 17.06
C ASP A 283 37.44 23.06 18.45
N LEU A 284 36.98 22.39 19.52
CA LEU A 284 37.26 22.73 20.90
C LEU A 284 38.31 21.82 21.56
N LEU A 285 38.86 20.86 20.80
CA LEU A 285 39.85 19.90 21.29
C LEU A 285 41.23 20.26 20.77
N ASP A 286 42.21 20.29 21.68
CA ASP A 286 43.63 20.33 21.31
C ASP A 286 44.12 18.93 20.92
N ASP A 287 45.19 18.84 20.11
CA ASP A 287 45.72 17.57 19.59
C ASP A 287 46.02 16.54 20.70
N GLY A 288 46.52 16.99 21.86
CA GLY A 288 46.82 16.11 22.99
C GLY A 288 45.57 15.54 23.68
N ASP A 289 44.52 16.35 23.84
CA ASP A 289 43.26 15.89 24.43
C ASP A 289 42.53 14.93 23.49
N LEU A 290 42.63 15.18 22.18
CA LEU A 290 42.09 14.30 21.16
C LEU A 290 42.77 12.93 21.16
N GLU A 291 44.11 12.87 21.23
CA GLU A 291 44.86 11.61 21.30
C GLU A 291 44.45 10.78 22.53
N ILE A 292 44.37 11.41 23.70
CA ILE A 292 43.94 10.75 24.94
C ILE A 292 42.51 10.20 24.80
N LEU A 293 41.58 11.00 24.26
CA LEU A 293 40.20 10.57 24.06
C LEU A 293 40.09 9.38 23.11
N LEU A 294 40.85 9.39 22.01
CA LEU A 294 40.86 8.31 21.03
C LEU A 294 41.43 7.02 21.64
N ASP A 295 42.47 7.11 22.46
CA ASP A 295 43.05 5.93 23.11
C ASP A 295 42.10 5.35 24.16
N LEU A 296 41.45 6.19 24.96
CA LEU A 296 40.42 5.74 25.89
C LEU A 296 39.21 5.10 25.18
N LEU A 297 38.80 5.64 24.03
CA LEU A 297 37.70 5.03 23.25
C LEU A 297 38.06 3.67 22.66
N LYS A 298 39.33 3.45 22.26
CA LYS A 298 39.79 2.15 21.77
C LYS A 298 39.71 1.05 22.85
N GLU A 299 39.82 1.43 24.13
CA GLU A 299 39.62 0.49 25.24
C GLU A 299 38.14 0.08 25.39
N GLU A 300 37.21 0.92 24.95
CA GLU A 300 35.76 0.70 25.07
C GLU A 300 35.14 0.04 23.84
N THR A 301 35.65 0.33 22.64
CA THR A 301 35.06 -0.15 21.38
C THR A 301 36.10 -0.27 20.27
N GLU A 302 35.92 -1.26 19.40
CA GLU A 302 36.71 -1.42 18.17
C GLU A 302 36.26 -0.48 17.04
N ALA A 303 35.13 0.23 17.23
CA ALA A 303 34.61 1.17 16.25
C ALA A 303 35.52 2.40 16.13
N ALA A 304 36.00 2.67 14.92
CA ALA A 304 36.76 3.89 14.64
C ALA A 304 35.81 5.11 14.66
N PRO A 305 35.98 6.07 15.59
CA PRO A 305 35.14 7.25 15.63
C PRO A 305 35.45 8.19 14.47
N LEU A 306 34.41 8.77 13.87
CA LEU A 306 34.57 9.89 12.96
C LEU A 306 34.59 11.20 13.74
N LEU A 307 35.59 12.05 13.46
CA LEU A 307 35.72 13.35 14.08
C LEU A 307 35.01 14.41 13.23
N ILE A 308 34.09 15.16 13.84
CA ILE A 308 33.38 16.24 13.16
C ILE A 308 33.34 17.51 14.02
N SER A 309 33.08 18.63 13.36
CA SER A 309 32.56 19.82 14.02
C SER A 309 31.32 20.31 13.28
N THR A 310 30.16 20.21 13.93
CA THR A 310 28.93 20.80 13.39
C THR A 310 29.06 22.32 13.20
N ALA A 311 29.82 23.00 14.05
CA ALA A 311 29.95 24.46 14.05
C ALA A 311 30.79 24.95 12.85
N THR A 312 31.93 24.30 12.58
CA THR A 312 32.81 24.66 11.45
C THR A 312 32.46 23.92 10.16
N ARG A 313 31.56 22.91 10.24
CA ARG A 313 31.19 21.97 9.17
C ARG A 313 32.30 21.03 8.72
N GLU A 314 33.36 20.92 9.52
CA GLU A 314 34.45 19.98 9.28
C GLU A 314 33.99 18.53 9.51
N GLY A 315 34.41 17.60 8.65
CA GLY A 315 34.12 16.17 8.77
C GLY A 315 32.70 15.75 8.36
N LEU A 316 31.82 16.69 8.00
CA LEU A 316 30.44 16.40 7.65
C LEU A 316 30.29 15.68 6.30
N THR A 317 31.21 15.94 5.35
CA THR A 317 31.15 15.29 4.03
C THR A 317 31.52 13.81 4.18
N GLU A 318 32.59 13.55 4.93
CA GLU A 318 33.07 12.22 5.30
C GLU A 318 32.00 11.44 6.07
N LEU A 319 31.25 12.13 6.94
CA LEU A 319 30.11 11.56 7.63
C LEU A 319 29.05 11.07 6.66
N LEU A 320 28.65 11.89 5.68
CA LEU A 320 27.62 11.52 4.71
C LEU A 320 28.05 10.31 3.85
N TYR A 321 29.32 10.26 3.42
CA TYR A 321 29.86 9.09 2.70
C TYR A 321 29.84 7.82 3.57
N MET A 322 30.22 7.92 4.84
CA MET A 322 30.21 6.78 5.76
C MET A 322 28.79 6.28 6.01
N LEU A 323 27.82 7.18 6.18
CA LEU A 323 26.41 6.84 6.34
C LEU A 323 25.85 6.12 5.11
N GLU A 324 26.14 6.61 3.90
CA GLU A 324 25.77 5.96 2.65
C GLU A 324 26.32 4.53 2.58
N GLN A 325 27.62 4.37 2.83
CA GLN A 325 28.27 3.06 2.80
C GLN A 325 27.63 2.10 3.80
N GLN A 326 27.41 2.53 5.05
CA GLN A 326 26.81 1.70 6.07
C GLN A 326 25.38 1.30 5.70
N LEU A 327 24.55 2.25 5.25
CA LEU A 327 23.17 1.96 4.82
C LEU A 327 23.10 0.97 3.65
N SER A 328 24.09 0.99 2.75
CA SER A 328 24.17 0.06 1.62
C SER A 328 24.50 -1.39 2.02
N LEU A 329 25.18 -1.57 3.16
CA LEU A 329 25.57 -2.89 3.69
C LEU A 329 24.45 -3.55 4.51
N LEU A 330 23.45 -2.79 4.93
CA LEU A 330 22.35 -3.29 5.73
C LEU A 330 21.33 -4.05 4.87
N PRO A 331 20.75 -5.16 5.38
CA PRO A 331 19.71 -5.87 4.66
C PRO A 331 18.53 -4.94 4.36
N PRO A 332 17.82 -5.16 3.22
CA PRO A 332 16.59 -4.44 2.93
C PRO A 332 15.56 -4.70 4.04
N LEU A 333 14.63 -3.75 4.23
CA LEU A 333 13.62 -3.82 5.28
C LEU A 333 12.85 -5.16 5.21
N PRO A 334 12.55 -5.80 6.35
CA PRO A 334 11.84 -7.08 6.37
C PRO A 334 10.48 -6.95 5.70
N ARG A 335 10.23 -7.80 4.70
CA ARG A 335 8.95 -7.91 4.00
C ARG A 335 7.93 -8.51 4.94
N PHE A 336 6.71 -7.98 4.95
CA PHE A 336 5.61 -8.69 5.61
C PHE A 336 5.16 -9.85 4.72
N GLU A 337 5.02 -11.03 5.31
CA GLU A 337 4.34 -12.14 4.66
C GLU A 337 2.87 -11.75 4.51
N TYR A 338 2.42 -11.58 3.26
CA TYR A 338 1.02 -11.46 2.91
C TYR A 338 0.70 -12.55 1.89
N GLU A 339 -0.47 -13.16 2.03
CA GLU A 339 -1.00 -14.02 0.97
C GLU A 339 -1.48 -13.13 -0.18
N PRO A 340 -0.88 -13.21 -1.37
CA PRO A 340 -1.33 -12.41 -2.50
C PRO A 340 -2.80 -12.71 -2.77
N GLU A 341 -3.62 -11.65 -2.85
CA GLU A 341 -5.02 -11.77 -3.27
C GLU A 341 -5.11 -12.60 -4.56
N SER A 342 -5.99 -13.60 -4.56
CA SER A 342 -6.26 -14.41 -5.74
C SER A 342 -6.83 -13.55 -6.88
N GLU A 343 -6.81 -14.03 -8.12
CA GLU A 343 -7.40 -13.27 -9.24
C GLU A 343 -8.89 -12.96 -9.03
N ALA A 344 -9.59 -13.78 -8.21
CA ALA A 344 -10.99 -13.61 -7.82
C ALA A 344 -11.19 -12.42 -6.87
N ASP A 345 -10.33 -12.28 -5.86
CA ASP A 345 -10.36 -11.19 -4.87
C ASP A 345 -10.14 -9.82 -5.54
N GLN A 346 -9.17 -9.75 -6.47
CA GLN A 346 -8.80 -8.54 -7.20
C GLN A 346 -9.86 -8.07 -8.22
N GLN A 347 -10.76 -8.96 -8.64
CA GLN A 347 -11.88 -8.63 -9.52
C GLN A 347 -13.10 -8.14 -8.75
N GLY A 348 -13.04 -8.12 -7.41
CA GLY A 348 -14.23 -7.95 -6.60
C GLY A 348 -15.24 -9.02 -7.01
N HIS A 349 -14.85 -10.30 -6.96
CA HIS A 349 -15.88 -11.30 -6.73
C HIS A 349 -16.58 -10.83 -5.45
N LEU A 350 -17.81 -10.34 -5.64
CA LEU A 350 -18.83 -10.53 -4.63
C LEU A 350 -18.62 -12.00 -4.20
N ASP A 351 -18.43 -12.24 -2.91
CA ASP A 351 -18.57 -13.59 -2.32
C ASP A 351 -19.67 -14.35 -3.07
N PRO A 352 -19.57 -15.69 -3.26
CA PRO A 352 -20.61 -16.43 -3.97
C PRO A 352 -21.97 -15.93 -3.48
N VAL A 353 -22.71 -15.26 -4.37
CA VAL A 353 -23.89 -14.42 -4.04
C VAL A 353 -25.08 -15.35 -3.74
N PHE A 354 -24.78 -16.52 -3.19
CA PHE A 354 -25.73 -17.53 -2.87
C PHE A 354 -25.26 -18.46 -1.75
N SER A 355 -26.20 -18.86 -0.91
CA SER A 355 -26.07 -20.00 0.01
C SER A 355 -27.03 -21.10 -0.43
N ILE A 356 -26.69 -22.35 -0.11
CA ILE A 356 -27.54 -23.51 -0.37
C ILE A 356 -27.89 -24.12 0.98
N GLU A 357 -29.18 -24.25 1.26
CA GLU A 357 -29.71 -24.96 2.43
C GLU A 357 -30.49 -26.18 1.95
N PHE A 358 -30.42 -27.29 2.69
CA PHE A 358 -31.23 -28.47 2.41
C PHE A 358 -32.26 -28.64 3.52
N ASP A 359 -33.53 -28.50 3.17
CA ASP A 359 -34.64 -28.60 4.12
C ASP A 359 -35.77 -29.46 3.51
N ASP A 360 -36.26 -30.42 4.30
CA ASP A 360 -37.38 -31.32 3.99
C ASP A 360 -37.36 -31.96 2.58
N GLY A 361 -36.18 -32.33 2.08
CA GLY A 361 -36.02 -32.98 0.77
C GLY A 361 -35.87 -32.02 -0.42
N VAL A 362 -35.70 -30.73 -0.16
CA VAL A 362 -35.58 -29.68 -1.19
C VAL A 362 -34.29 -28.88 -0.98
N TYR A 363 -33.54 -28.64 -2.06
CA TYR A 363 -32.38 -27.75 -2.06
C TYR A 363 -32.83 -26.30 -2.27
N ILE A 364 -32.67 -25.46 -1.25
CA ILE A 364 -33.03 -24.04 -1.26
C ILE A 364 -31.78 -23.23 -1.58
N VAL A 365 -31.76 -22.56 -2.73
CA VAL A 365 -30.67 -21.63 -3.10
C VAL A 365 -31.14 -20.21 -2.82
N HIS A 366 -30.50 -19.58 -1.83
CA HIS A 366 -30.71 -18.16 -1.54
C HIS A 366 -29.84 -17.34 -2.47
N SER A 367 -30.40 -16.41 -3.24
CA SER A 367 -29.58 -15.49 -4.03
C SER A 367 -30.32 -14.21 -4.34
N ASP A 368 -29.90 -13.12 -3.71
CA ASP A 368 -30.47 -11.77 -3.90
C ASP A 368 -30.53 -11.35 -5.38
N SER A 369 -29.60 -11.82 -6.22
CA SER A 369 -29.57 -11.48 -7.63
C SER A 369 -30.62 -12.27 -8.44
N LEU A 370 -30.80 -13.56 -8.14
CA LEU A 370 -31.75 -14.41 -8.85
C LEU A 370 -33.17 -14.19 -8.37
N GLU A 371 -33.36 -13.97 -7.07
CA GLU A 371 -34.65 -13.68 -6.47
C GLU A 371 -35.23 -12.36 -6.99
N ARG A 372 -34.41 -11.30 -7.09
CA ARG A 372 -34.83 -10.04 -7.74
C ARG A 372 -35.16 -10.22 -9.22
N MET A 373 -34.43 -11.09 -9.92
CA MET A 373 -34.70 -11.37 -11.34
C MET A 373 -36.02 -12.12 -11.53
N LEU A 374 -36.34 -13.07 -10.65
CA LEU A 374 -37.61 -13.80 -10.65
C LEU A 374 -38.78 -12.89 -10.26
N ALA A 375 -38.61 -12.04 -9.23
CA ALA A 375 -39.65 -11.12 -8.79
C ALA A 375 -40.04 -10.05 -9.83
N LEU A 376 -39.16 -9.77 -10.79
CA LEU A 376 -39.36 -8.76 -11.84
C LEU A 376 -39.66 -9.37 -13.22
N SER A 377 -39.74 -10.70 -13.34
CA SER A 377 -39.92 -11.41 -14.62
C SER A 377 -41.26 -12.13 -14.70
N ASP A 378 -41.86 -12.14 -15.88
CA ASP A 378 -43.04 -12.94 -16.18
C ASP A 378 -42.62 -14.40 -16.43
N LEU A 379 -42.96 -15.30 -15.50
CA LEU A 379 -42.48 -16.69 -15.49
C LEU A 379 -43.09 -17.56 -16.60
N GLU A 380 -44.09 -17.05 -17.33
CA GLU A 380 -44.67 -17.71 -18.51
C GLU A 380 -43.86 -17.41 -19.81
N ASP A 381 -42.94 -16.43 -19.81
CA ASP A 381 -42.07 -16.17 -20.97
C ASP A 381 -40.90 -17.16 -21.03
N SER A 382 -40.97 -18.09 -21.99
CA SER A 382 -39.90 -19.04 -22.33
C SER A 382 -38.49 -18.40 -22.45
N ARG A 383 -38.39 -17.11 -22.79
CA ARG A 383 -37.12 -16.38 -22.89
C ARG A 383 -36.60 -15.85 -21.55
N ALA A 384 -37.49 -15.63 -20.57
CA ALA A 384 -37.10 -15.30 -19.21
C ALA A 384 -36.53 -16.54 -18.51
N LEU A 385 -37.18 -17.69 -18.67
CA LEU A 385 -36.69 -18.98 -18.16
C LEU A 385 -35.32 -19.36 -18.73
N HIS A 386 -35.10 -19.18 -20.03
CA HIS A 386 -33.79 -19.46 -20.62
C HIS A 386 -32.67 -18.54 -20.08
N ARG A 387 -32.99 -17.25 -19.84
CA ARG A 387 -32.04 -16.30 -19.21
C ARG A 387 -31.73 -16.68 -17.77
N PHE A 388 -32.73 -17.12 -17.02
CA PHE A 388 -32.58 -17.66 -15.67
C PHE A 388 -31.66 -18.88 -15.65
N GLN A 389 -31.91 -19.86 -16.52
CA GLN A 389 -31.09 -21.07 -16.63
C GLN A 389 -29.63 -20.75 -16.97
N GLN A 390 -29.38 -19.84 -17.92
CA GLN A 390 -28.03 -19.41 -18.27
C GLN A 390 -27.30 -18.72 -17.10
N GLN A 391 -28.04 -18.02 -16.24
CA GLN A 391 -27.48 -17.34 -15.08
C GLN A 391 -27.07 -18.35 -13.99
N LEU A 392 -27.82 -19.43 -13.80
CA LEU A 392 -27.47 -20.54 -12.90
C LEU A 392 -26.12 -21.17 -13.27
N TYR A 393 -25.90 -21.44 -14.56
CA TYR A 393 -24.62 -21.97 -15.04
C TYR A 393 -23.47 -20.97 -14.85
N ARG A 394 -23.70 -19.68 -15.16
CA ARG A 394 -22.65 -18.65 -15.05
C ARG A 394 -22.23 -18.37 -13.62
N GLN A 395 -23.14 -18.49 -12.65
CA GLN A 395 -22.84 -18.26 -11.24
C GLN A 395 -22.30 -19.52 -10.55
N GLY A 396 -22.15 -20.65 -11.26
CA GLY A 396 -21.62 -21.89 -10.70
C GLY A 396 -22.59 -22.60 -9.74
N ILE A 397 -23.85 -22.18 -9.67
CA ILE A 397 -24.86 -22.73 -8.73
C ILE A 397 -25.12 -24.21 -9.03
N ILE A 398 -25.13 -24.60 -10.31
CA ILE A 398 -25.33 -26.00 -10.73
C ILE A 398 -24.19 -26.91 -10.24
N GLU A 399 -22.95 -26.41 -10.25
CA GLU A 399 -21.78 -27.15 -9.78
C GLU A 399 -21.77 -27.23 -8.24
N ALA A 400 -22.16 -26.14 -7.56
CA ALA A 400 -22.32 -26.11 -6.12
C ALA A 400 -23.42 -27.05 -5.61
N LEU A 401 -24.59 -27.08 -6.26
CA LEU A 401 -25.68 -28.03 -5.94
C LEU A 401 -25.22 -29.48 -6.10
N LYS A 402 -24.44 -29.77 -7.13
CA LYS A 402 -23.87 -31.11 -7.35
C LYS A 402 -22.84 -31.49 -6.28
N ALA A 403 -22.05 -30.52 -5.81
CA ALA A 403 -21.10 -30.72 -4.72
C ALA A 403 -21.80 -30.99 -3.37
N GLU A 404 -22.96 -30.37 -3.15
CA GLU A 404 -23.85 -30.60 -1.98
C GLU A 404 -24.69 -31.89 -2.09
N GLY A 405 -24.58 -32.63 -3.21
CA GLY A 405 -25.20 -33.95 -3.38
C GLY A 405 -26.52 -33.98 -4.14
N ALA A 406 -26.94 -32.88 -4.78
CA ALA A 406 -28.14 -32.86 -5.62
C ALA A 406 -28.00 -33.79 -6.84
N GLY A 407 -28.96 -34.71 -6.99
CA GLY A 407 -29.06 -35.68 -8.06
C GLY A 407 -30.22 -35.39 -9.02
N SER A 408 -30.23 -36.09 -10.17
CA SER A 408 -31.31 -35.97 -11.16
C SER A 408 -32.63 -36.42 -10.54
N GLY A 409 -33.63 -35.53 -10.51
CA GLY A 409 -34.93 -35.72 -9.87
C GLY A 409 -35.10 -35.03 -8.52
N ASP A 410 -34.05 -34.40 -7.96
CA ASP A 410 -34.18 -33.62 -6.72
C ASP A 410 -34.78 -32.24 -7.00
N THR A 411 -35.65 -31.76 -6.10
CA THR A 411 -36.31 -30.46 -6.24
C THR A 411 -35.42 -29.33 -5.72
N ILE A 412 -35.28 -28.27 -6.53
CA ILE A 412 -34.55 -27.04 -6.19
C ILE A 412 -35.52 -25.87 -6.11
N ARG A 413 -35.38 -25.08 -5.06
CA ARG A 413 -36.15 -23.84 -4.83
C ARG A 413 -35.23 -22.62 -4.87
N ILE A 414 -35.58 -21.64 -5.68
CA ILE A 414 -34.89 -20.34 -5.76
C ILE A 414 -35.96 -19.24 -5.74
N GLY A 415 -36.03 -18.45 -4.66
CA GLY A 415 -37.11 -17.48 -4.47
C GLY A 415 -38.49 -18.13 -4.56
N SER A 416 -39.32 -17.67 -5.49
CA SER A 416 -40.68 -18.20 -5.74
C SER A 416 -40.76 -19.31 -6.79
N LEU A 417 -39.62 -19.75 -7.36
CA LEU A 417 -39.59 -20.74 -8.43
C LEU A 417 -39.06 -22.08 -7.90
N GLU A 418 -39.77 -23.16 -8.18
CA GLU A 418 -39.38 -24.54 -7.89
C GLU A 418 -39.24 -25.31 -9.20
N PHE A 419 -38.17 -26.10 -9.33
CA PHE A 419 -37.92 -26.95 -10.50
C PHE A 419 -37.08 -28.16 -10.12
N ASP A 420 -37.17 -29.22 -10.94
CA ASP A 420 -36.39 -30.43 -10.73
C ASP A 420 -34.99 -30.29 -11.35
N TYR A 421 -33.98 -30.77 -10.64
CA TYR A 421 -32.62 -30.90 -11.15
C TYR A 421 -32.58 -32.02 -12.19
N LEU A 422 -32.18 -31.70 -13.43
CA LEU A 422 -32.13 -32.64 -14.56
C LEU A 422 -30.73 -33.17 -14.82
#